data_AF-A0A0C3D2C1-F1
#
_entry.id   AF-A0A0C3D2C1-F1
#
_cell.length_a   1.000
_cell.length_b   1.000
_cell.length_c   1.000
_cell.angle_alpha   90.00
_cell.angle_beta   90.00
_cell.angle_gamma   90.00
#
_symmetry.space_group_name_H-M   'P 1'
#
loop_
_entity.id
_entity.type
_entity.pdbx_description
1 polymer ?
#
loop_
_entity_poly.entity_id
_entity_poly.type
_entity_poly.pdbx_seq_one_letter_code
_entity_poly.pdbx_strand_id
1 'polypeptide(L)'
;MLAPNHIGRGVIPQPSVLDDWIISQLNVLHAEPDCGTRGSNQDVYLGPVVQEFQQLIESDPEIFMYFHKMFDEVRRPADDVNQIKDYKDLMVILNQVITQAPRFGGVNNLVIGVPIYAVLAPFCNTPSGYNAFTNPKVNAHFQKFFDVWARFLVSPASRYALATGEKCWFSAEALDAMAQRLGASFYDTWVCRNDDPEKHYGFTSWDDFFTRRFRPGMRPVIEPGNPNLVTAACEATVHAIHPNVRALDT
;
A
#
# COMPACT_ATOMS: atom_id res chain seq x y z
N MET A 1 -9.73 -27.11 21.95
CA MET A 1 -10.61 -27.51 20.83
C MET A 1 -10.42 -26.45 19.75
N LEU A 2 -9.51 -26.70 18.81
CA LEU A 2 -9.09 -25.75 17.80
C LEU A 2 -10.13 -25.75 16.69
N ALA A 3 -10.75 -24.60 16.41
CA ALA A 3 -11.60 -24.44 15.23
C ALA A 3 -10.71 -24.58 13.98
N PRO A 4 -10.90 -25.62 13.15
CA PRO A 4 -10.21 -25.73 11.88
C PRO A 4 -10.93 -24.83 10.86
N ASN A 5 -10.17 -24.21 9.96
CA ASN A 5 -10.63 -23.55 8.71
C ASN A 5 -10.85 -22.03 8.69
N HIS A 6 -9.98 -21.25 9.33
CA HIS A 6 -9.73 -19.87 8.86
C HIS A 6 -8.27 -19.72 8.42
N ILE A 7 -7.96 -20.26 7.25
CA ILE A 7 -6.77 -19.86 6.49
C ILE A 7 -7.02 -18.41 6.06
N GLY A 8 -6.30 -17.47 6.67
CA GLY A 8 -6.30 -16.09 6.23
C GLY A 8 -5.85 -16.03 4.77
N ARG A 9 -6.72 -15.51 3.90
CA ARG A 9 -6.45 -15.24 2.47
C ARG A 9 -5.46 -14.08 2.30
N GLY A 10 -4.28 -14.18 2.91
CA GLY A 10 -3.27 -13.11 2.96
C GLY A 10 -1.94 -13.46 2.28
N VAL A 11 -1.76 -14.69 1.81
CA VAL A 11 -0.54 -15.11 1.10
C VAL A 11 -0.87 -15.33 -0.36
N ILE A 12 -0.14 -14.64 -1.25
CA ILE A 12 -0.31 -14.74 -2.70
C ILE A 12 0.40 -16.02 -3.20
N PRO A 13 -0.29 -16.90 -3.95
CA PRO A 13 0.34 -18.03 -4.63
C PRO A 13 1.07 -17.65 -5.93
N GLN A 14 0.76 -16.50 -6.58
CA GLN A 14 1.30 -16.11 -7.89
C GLN A 14 1.46 -14.58 -8.13
N PRO A 15 2.53 -14.11 -8.80
CA PRO A 15 2.81 -12.68 -9.06
C PRO A 15 1.80 -11.87 -9.89
N SER A 16 0.92 -12.51 -10.67
CA SER A 16 -0.03 -11.87 -11.62
C SER A 16 -1.24 -11.18 -10.96
N VAL A 17 -1.15 -10.84 -9.67
CA VAL A 17 -2.26 -10.34 -8.84
C VAL A 17 -2.12 -8.83 -8.56
N LEU A 18 -0.98 -8.24 -8.92
CA LEU A 18 -0.72 -6.80 -8.80
C LEU A 18 -1.33 -5.99 -9.96
N ASP A 19 -1.67 -6.66 -11.07
CA ASP A 19 -1.99 -6.03 -12.35
C ASP A 19 -3.25 -5.17 -12.28
N ASP A 20 -4.35 -5.66 -11.70
CA ASP A 20 -5.63 -4.92 -11.63
C ASP A 20 -5.58 -3.65 -10.76
N TRP A 21 -4.75 -3.60 -9.72
CA TRP A 21 -4.58 -2.36 -8.93
C TRP A 21 -3.73 -1.35 -9.68
N ILE A 22 -2.65 -1.81 -10.31
CA ILE A 22 -1.83 -0.98 -11.20
C ILE A 22 -2.72 -0.42 -12.31
N ILE A 23 -3.55 -1.25 -12.96
CA ILE A 23 -4.58 -0.83 -13.94
C ILE A 23 -5.47 0.30 -13.38
N SER A 24 -5.92 0.21 -12.12
CA SER A 24 -6.74 1.27 -11.52
C SER A 24 -6.03 2.61 -11.38
N GLN A 25 -4.72 2.61 -11.11
CA GLN A 25 -3.91 3.83 -11.05
C GLN A 25 -3.58 4.33 -12.47
N LEU A 26 -3.37 3.40 -13.41
CA LEU A 26 -3.13 3.69 -14.83
C LEU A 26 -4.36 4.24 -15.56
N ASN A 27 -5.58 3.97 -15.09
CA ASN A 27 -6.79 4.57 -15.64
C ASN A 27 -6.78 6.11 -15.59
N VAL A 28 -5.92 6.74 -14.80
CA VAL A 28 -5.72 8.20 -14.83
C VAL A 28 -4.75 8.63 -15.93
N LEU A 29 -3.76 7.79 -16.29
CA LEU A 29 -2.90 8.00 -17.46
C LEU A 29 -3.66 7.75 -18.78
N HIS A 30 -4.68 6.89 -18.74
CA HIS A 30 -5.49 6.49 -19.90
C HIS A 30 -6.92 7.02 -19.87
N ALA A 31 -7.28 7.91 -18.94
CA ALA A 31 -8.59 8.55 -18.94
C ALA A 31 -8.78 9.26 -20.29
N GLU A 32 -9.73 8.77 -21.10
CA GLU A 32 -10.09 9.50 -22.31
C GLU A 32 -10.53 10.91 -21.90
N PRO A 33 -10.11 11.95 -22.66
CA PRO A 33 -10.67 13.27 -22.46
C PRO A 33 -12.19 13.17 -22.55
N ASP A 34 -12.91 13.86 -21.67
CA ASP A 34 -14.36 14.03 -21.80
C ASP A 34 -14.69 14.35 -23.27
N CYS A 35 -15.66 13.61 -23.80
CA CYS A 35 -16.04 13.60 -25.21
C CYS A 35 -16.05 15.01 -25.79
N GLY A 36 -15.02 15.36 -26.58
CA GLY A 36 -14.88 16.67 -27.23
C GLY A 36 -13.61 17.47 -26.96
N THR A 37 -12.69 17.03 -26.10
CA THR A 37 -11.39 17.72 -25.93
C THR A 37 -10.28 17.04 -26.74
N ARG A 38 -9.72 17.76 -27.72
CA ARG A 38 -8.54 17.31 -28.49
C ARG A 38 -7.39 17.06 -27.53
N GLY A 39 -6.72 15.92 -27.71
CA GLY A 39 -5.60 15.46 -26.88
C GLY A 39 -4.63 16.59 -26.54
N SER A 40 -4.72 17.07 -25.30
CA SER A 40 -3.64 17.79 -24.67
C SER A 40 -2.67 16.75 -24.15
N ASN A 41 -1.38 16.88 -24.44
CA ASN A 41 -0.37 16.50 -23.45
C ASN A 41 -0.82 17.18 -22.15
N GLN A 42 -1.48 16.46 -21.24
CA GLN A 42 -1.79 17.01 -19.94
C GLN A 42 -0.44 17.10 -19.23
N ASP A 43 0.11 18.31 -19.16
CA ASP A 43 1.21 18.61 -18.25
C ASP A 43 0.70 18.39 -16.82
N VAL A 44 0.74 17.13 -16.36
CA VAL A 44 0.33 16.75 -15.02
C VAL A 44 1.26 17.48 -14.05
N TYR A 45 0.68 18.30 -13.18
CA TYR A 45 1.45 18.97 -12.14
C TYR A 45 2.05 17.93 -11.20
N LEU A 46 3.38 17.80 -11.25
CA LEU A 46 4.14 16.96 -10.33
C LEU A 46 4.45 17.74 -9.06
N GLY A 47 4.21 17.16 -7.89
CA GLY A 47 4.59 17.75 -6.63
C GLY A 47 6.11 17.92 -6.51
N PRO A 48 6.61 18.84 -5.65
CA PRO A 48 8.04 19.16 -5.56
C PRO A 48 8.95 17.94 -5.36
N VAL A 49 8.56 17.00 -4.49
CA VAL A 49 9.35 15.77 -4.24
C VAL A 49 9.48 14.88 -5.48
N VAL A 50 8.45 14.87 -6.33
CA VAL A 50 8.44 14.09 -7.58
C VAL A 50 9.33 14.77 -8.62
N GLN A 51 9.21 16.10 -8.75
CA GLN A 51 10.08 16.87 -9.64
C GLN A 51 11.56 16.74 -9.26
N GLU A 52 11.87 16.82 -7.96
CA GLU A 52 13.23 16.61 -7.45
C GLU A 52 13.76 15.21 -7.81
N PHE A 53 12.92 14.18 -7.71
CA PHE A 53 13.32 12.82 -8.07
C PHE A 53 13.49 12.63 -9.57
N GLN A 54 12.60 13.20 -10.37
CA GLN A 54 12.75 13.22 -11.82
C GLN A 54 14.05 13.92 -12.23
N GLN A 55 14.38 15.05 -11.61
CA GLN A 55 15.63 15.75 -11.86
C GLN A 55 16.86 14.90 -11.49
N LEU A 56 16.80 14.14 -10.38
CA LEU A 56 17.87 13.19 -10.04
C LEU A 56 18.06 12.15 -11.15
N ILE A 57 16.96 11.55 -11.63
CA ILE A 57 17.00 10.56 -12.71
C ILE A 57 17.62 11.17 -13.97
N GLU A 58 17.23 12.40 -14.34
CA GLU A 58 17.67 13.06 -15.57
C GLU A 58 19.10 13.64 -15.51
N SER A 59 19.62 13.91 -14.31
CA SER A 59 20.94 14.55 -14.12
C SER A 59 22.08 13.58 -13.79
N ASP A 60 21.78 12.39 -13.29
CA ASP A 60 22.78 11.37 -12.97
C ASP A 60 22.82 10.30 -14.09
N PRO A 61 23.92 10.17 -14.86
CA PRO A 61 23.96 9.27 -16.02
C PRO A 61 23.74 7.79 -15.68
N GLU A 62 24.19 7.35 -14.50
CA GLU A 62 24.05 5.96 -14.06
C GLU A 62 22.61 5.66 -13.68
N ILE A 63 21.99 6.55 -12.88
CA ILE A 63 20.57 6.44 -12.52
C ILE A 63 19.69 6.54 -13.77
N PHE A 64 19.99 7.47 -14.68
CA PHE A 64 19.28 7.61 -15.95
C PHE A 64 19.29 6.30 -16.73
N MET A 65 20.47 5.68 -16.89
CA MET A 65 20.61 4.41 -17.58
C MET A 65 19.80 3.30 -16.89
N TYR A 66 19.89 3.17 -15.57
CA TYR A 66 19.15 2.14 -14.84
C TYR A 66 17.64 2.29 -14.98
N PHE A 67 17.14 3.53 -14.85
CA PHE A 67 15.72 3.80 -15.00
C PHE A 67 15.23 3.50 -16.41
N HIS A 68 16.02 3.69 -17.48
CA HIS A 68 15.60 3.26 -18.81
C HIS A 68 15.64 1.73 -18.96
N LYS A 69 16.76 1.11 -18.58
CA LYS A 69 16.95 -0.33 -18.76
C LYS A 69 15.98 -1.18 -17.95
N MET A 70 15.59 -0.77 -16.74
CA MET A 70 14.63 -1.54 -15.95
C MET A 70 13.28 -1.68 -16.66
N PHE A 71 12.86 -0.70 -17.47
CA PHE A 71 11.63 -0.80 -18.27
C PHE A 71 11.77 -1.71 -19.49
N ASP A 72 12.97 -1.81 -20.07
CA ASP A 72 13.30 -2.74 -21.16
C ASP A 72 13.42 -4.19 -20.66
N GLU A 73 13.89 -4.36 -19.43
CA GLU A 73 14.12 -5.66 -18.78
C GLU A 73 12.82 -6.31 -18.27
N VAL A 74 11.76 -5.53 -18.05
CA VAL A 74 10.43 -6.07 -17.73
C VAL A 74 9.85 -6.75 -18.96
N ARG A 75 9.48 -8.03 -18.82
CA ARG A 75 8.78 -8.77 -19.88
C ARG A 75 7.33 -8.29 -19.97
N ARG A 76 6.98 -7.65 -21.08
CA ARG A 76 5.64 -7.12 -21.34
C ARG A 76 4.88 -8.01 -22.32
N PRO A 77 3.64 -8.46 -22.02
CA PRO A 77 2.74 -8.98 -23.04
C PRO A 77 2.49 -7.91 -24.12
N ALA A 78 2.48 -8.30 -25.39
CA ALA A 78 2.42 -7.35 -26.52
C ALA A 78 1.13 -6.52 -26.57
N ASP A 79 0.04 -7.01 -25.96
CA ASP A 79 -1.30 -6.42 -26.04
C ASP A 79 -1.75 -5.73 -24.74
N ASP A 80 -0.84 -5.56 -23.77
CA ASP A 80 -1.19 -4.98 -22.47
C ASP A 80 -1.04 -3.45 -22.49
N VAL A 81 -2.18 -2.79 -22.71
CA VAL A 81 -2.29 -1.33 -22.75
C VAL A 81 -2.17 -0.68 -21.37
N ASN A 82 -2.27 -1.46 -20.29
CA ASN A 82 -2.26 -0.94 -18.92
C ASN A 82 -0.90 -1.17 -18.27
N GLN A 83 0.12 -0.46 -18.78
CA GLN A 83 1.46 -0.52 -18.19
C GLN A 83 2.11 0.86 -18.04
N ILE A 84 2.95 0.96 -17.03
CA ILE A 84 3.91 2.05 -16.85
C ILE A 84 4.98 1.89 -17.94
N LYS A 85 5.04 2.82 -18.90
CA LYS A 85 5.89 2.67 -20.09
C LYS A 85 7.32 3.09 -19.80
N ASP A 86 7.47 4.20 -19.06
CA ASP A 86 8.76 4.78 -18.73
C ASP A 86 8.77 5.43 -17.34
N TYR A 87 9.90 6.06 -16.99
CA TYR A 87 10.06 6.71 -15.70
C TYR A 87 9.15 7.94 -15.53
N LYS A 88 8.66 8.56 -16.61
CA LYS A 88 7.76 9.71 -16.53
C LYS A 88 6.35 9.26 -16.14
N ASP A 89 5.87 8.16 -16.72
CA ASP A 89 4.64 7.50 -16.27
C ASP A 89 4.75 7.13 -14.78
N LEU A 90 5.92 6.58 -14.39
CA LEU A 90 6.20 6.27 -12.99
C LEU A 90 6.13 7.52 -12.09
N MET A 91 6.62 8.68 -12.55
CA MET A 91 6.54 9.94 -11.79
C MET A 91 5.09 10.37 -11.58
N VAL A 92 4.25 10.27 -12.62
CA VAL A 92 2.82 10.61 -12.54
C VAL A 92 2.12 9.71 -11.51
N ILE A 93 2.39 8.41 -11.53
CA ILE A 93 1.77 7.46 -10.60
C ILE A 93 2.26 7.69 -9.16
N LEU A 94 3.56 7.89 -8.95
CA LEU A 94 4.09 8.17 -7.62
C LEU A 94 3.50 9.49 -7.05
N ASN A 95 3.32 10.51 -7.89
CA ASN A 95 2.66 11.76 -7.51
C ASN A 95 1.22 11.54 -7.05
N GLN A 96 0.49 10.62 -7.69
CA GLN A 96 -0.87 10.26 -7.26
C GLN A 96 -0.86 9.46 -5.95
N VAL A 97 0.00 8.45 -5.84
CA VAL A 97 0.02 7.58 -4.66
C VAL A 97 0.30 8.38 -3.38
N ILE A 98 1.27 9.30 -3.40
CA ILE A 98 1.63 10.09 -2.21
C ILE A 98 0.59 11.15 -1.81
N THR A 99 -0.46 11.35 -2.62
CA THR A 99 -1.54 12.29 -2.34
C THR A 99 -2.86 11.59 -2.00
N GLN A 100 -2.84 10.26 -1.86
CA GLN A 100 -4.02 9.45 -1.60
C GLN A 100 -3.89 8.61 -0.33
N ALA A 101 -5.01 8.50 0.37
CA ALA A 101 -5.17 7.60 1.51
C ALA A 101 -5.62 6.22 1.01
N PRO A 102 -5.06 5.12 1.54
CA PRO A 102 -5.48 3.78 1.16
C PRO A 102 -6.96 3.55 1.43
N ARG A 103 -7.68 3.09 0.41
CA ARG A 103 -9.09 2.73 0.47
C ARG A 103 -9.27 1.29 0.92
N PHE A 104 -10.44 0.98 1.46
CA PHE A 104 -10.81 -0.40 1.79
C PHE A 104 -11.11 -1.16 0.51
N GLY A 105 -10.71 -2.42 0.47
CA GLY A 105 -10.89 -3.22 -0.73
C GLY A 105 -9.89 -2.85 -1.83
N GLY A 106 -9.61 -3.85 -2.65
CA GLY A 106 -8.58 -3.84 -3.66
C GLY A 106 -8.40 -5.28 -4.13
N VAL A 107 -7.65 -5.48 -5.21
CA VAL A 107 -7.47 -6.82 -5.79
C VAL A 107 -6.73 -7.73 -4.80
N ASN A 108 -6.00 -7.14 -3.85
CA ASN A 108 -5.41 -7.85 -2.70
C ASN A 108 -5.22 -6.94 -1.47
N ASN A 109 -5.44 -7.50 -0.27
CA ASN A 109 -5.14 -6.92 1.04
C ASN A 109 -3.68 -6.45 1.22
N LEU A 110 -2.71 -7.10 0.55
CA LEU A 110 -1.29 -6.68 0.58
C LEU A 110 -1.07 -5.31 -0.08
N VAL A 111 -1.79 -5.02 -1.16
CA VAL A 111 -1.59 -3.79 -1.95
C VAL A 111 -2.10 -2.55 -1.21
N ILE A 112 -3.12 -2.73 -0.35
CA ILE A 112 -3.67 -1.67 0.50
C ILE A 112 -2.60 -1.11 1.46
N GLY A 113 -1.67 -1.96 1.93
CA GLY A 113 -0.65 -1.57 2.90
C GLY A 113 0.61 -0.94 2.29
N VAL A 114 0.91 -1.21 1.02
CA VAL A 114 2.19 -0.82 0.39
C VAL A 114 2.02 -0.37 -1.08
N PRO A 115 1.22 0.69 -1.35
CA PRO A 115 0.90 1.11 -2.72
C PRO A 115 2.14 1.51 -3.53
N ILE A 116 3.14 2.15 -2.91
CA ILE A 116 4.41 2.46 -3.59
C ILE A 116 5.13 1.18 -4.03
N TYR A 117 5.18 0.14 -3.17
CA TYR A 117 5.78 -1.13 -3.55
C TYR A 117 5.01 -1.81 -4.69
N ALA A 118 3.67 -1.75 -4.68
CA ALA A 118 2.87 -2.34 -5.75
C ALA A 118 3.20 -1.73 -7.13
N VAL A 119 3.47 -0.42 -7.19
CA VAL A 119 3.94 0.27 -8.41
C VAL A 119 5.35 -0.18 -8.81
N LEU A 120 6.24 -0.37 -7.83
CA LEU A 120 7.67 -0.64 -8.08
C LEU A 120 7.99 -2.12 -8.29
N ALA A 121 7.16 -3.03 -7.78
CA ALA A 121 7.40 -4.47 -7.75
C ALA A 121 7.80 -5.07 -9.11
N PRO A 122 7.20 -4.68 -10.25
CA PRO A 122 7.63 -5.18 -11.56
C PRO A 122 9.10 -4.87 -11.87
N PHE A 123 9.59 -3.71 -11.45
CA PHE A 123 10.95 -3.23 -11.75
C PHE A 123 11.98 -3.73 -10.73
N CYS A 124 11.58 -3.93 -9.47
CA CYS A 124 12.48 -4.32 -8.38
C CYS A 124 13.29 -5.60 -8.65
N ASN A 125 12.75 -6.53 -9.45
CA ASN A 125 13.40 -7.82 -9.75
C ASN A 125 14.22 -7.80 -11.05
N THR A 126 14.38 -6.65 -11.69
CA THR A 126 15.24 -6.49 -12.87
C THR A 126 16.68 -6.17 -12.44
N PRO A 127 17.73 -6.60 -13.17
CA PRO A 127 19.11 -6.22 -12.85
C PRO A 127 19.31 -4.71 -12.71
N SER A 128 18.74 -3.92 -13.61
CA SER A 128 18.83 -2.46 -13.57
C SER A 128 17.98 -1.86 -12.45
N GLY A 129 16.81 -2.41 -12.18
CA GLY A 129 15.98 -2.01 -11.05
C GLY A 129 16.64 -2.29 -9.70
N TYR A 130 17.30 -3.43 -9.53
CA TYR A 130 18.11 -3.73 -8.34
C TYR A 130 19.18 -2.64 -8.12
N ASN A 131 19.94 -2.28 -9.15
CA ASN A 131 20.97 -1.24 -9.04
C ASN A 131 20.35 0.15 -8.76
N ALA A 132 19.22 0.48 -9.38
CA ALA A 132 18.51 1.73 -9.12
C ALA A 132 18.02 1.81 -7.67
N PHE A 133 17.29 0.80 -7.18
CA PHE A 133 16.66 0.81 -5.87
C PHE A 133 17.61 0.51 -4.72
N THR A 134 18.84 0.04 -4.98
CA THR A 134 19.92 -0.01 -3.98
C THR A 134 20.82 1.23 -3.99
N ASN A 135 20.69 2.11 -4.97
CA ASN A 135 21.46 3.36 -5.02
C ASN A 135 21.09 4.29 -3.84
N PRO A 136 22.06 4.78 -3.05
CA PRO A 136 21.79 5.64 -1.90
C PRO A 136 21.05 6.94 -2.22
N LYS A 137 21.29 7.54 -3.40
CA LYS A 137 20.61 8.77 -3.84
C LYS A 137 19.13 8.49 -4.10
N VAL A 138 18.82 7.38 -4.77
CA VAL A 138 17.44 6.95 -5.04
C VAL A 138 16.70 6.66 -3.73
N ASN A 139 17.32 5.93 -2.81
CA ASN A 139 16.75 5.65 -1.49
C ASN A 139 16.47 6.91 -0.67
N ALA A 140 17.37 7.90 -0.71
CA ALA A 140 17.16 9.18 -0.04
C ALA A 140 15.94 9.94 -0.60
N HIS A 141 15.66 9.82 -1.90
CA HIS A 141 14.42 10.39 -2.47
C HIS A 141 13.18 9.61 -2.07
N PHE A 142 13.23 8.27 -2.00
CA PHE A 142 12.12 7.47 -1.47
C PHE A 142 11.77 7.85 -0.03
N GLN A 143 12.76 8.12 0.82
CA GLN A 143 12.50 8.68 2.15
C GLN A 143 11.66 9.97 2.06
N LYS A 144 12.02 10.91 1.20
CA LYS A 144 11.25 12.16 1.01
C LYS A 144 9.81 11.88 0.54
N PHE A 145 9.61 10.91 -0.36
CA PHE A 145 8.27 10.50 -0.78
C PHE A 145 7.45 10.00 0.41
N PHE A 146 8.03 9.13 1.24
CA PHE A 146 7.37 8.64 2.45
C PHE A 146 7.09 9.76 3.46
N ASP A 147 7.98 10.74 3.62
CA ASP A 147 7.75 11.89 4.50
C ASP A 147 6.60 12.78 4.00
N VAL A 148 6.44 12.95 2.69
CA VAL A 148 5.28 13.66 2.09
C VAL A 148 4.00 12.87 2.33
N TRP A 149 4.02 11.58 2.02
CA TRP A 149 2.84 10.73 2.17
C TRP A 149 2.40 10.58 3.63
N ALA A 150 3.34 10.39 4.56
CA ALA A 150 3.07 10.32 5.99
C ALA A 150 2.41 11.61 6.50
N ARG A 151 2.92 12.79 6.10
CA ARG A 151 2.29 14.08 6.44
C ARG A 151 0.87 14.20 5.91
N PHE A 152 0.61 13.69 4.71
CA PHE A 152 -0.74 13.64 4.17
C PHE A 152 -1.64 12.68 4.99
N LEU A 153 -1.17 11.47 5.32
CA LEU A 153 -1.94 10.44 6.03
C LEU A 153 -2.29 10.83 7.47
N VAL A 154 -1.48 11.64 8.15
CA VAL A 154 -1.81 12.18 9.48
C VAL A 154 -2.70 13.42 9.44
N SER A 155 -2.98 13.97 8.25
CA SER A 155 -3.79 15.18 8.10
C SER A 155 -5.29 14.87 8.02
N PRO A 156 -6.18 15.84 8.36
CA PRO A 156 -7.62 15.68 8.17
C PRO A 156 -8.08 15.45 6.72
N ALA A 157 -7.25 15.80 5.74
CA ALA A 157 -7.55 15.61 4.31
C ALA A 157 -7.59 14.12 3.92
N SER A 158 -6.90 13.26 4.66
CA SER A 158 -6.88 11.81 4.42
C SER A 158 -8.18 11.09 4.85
N ARG A 159 -9.07 11.76 5.60
CA ARG A 159 -10.29 11.16 6.17
C ARG A 159 -11.34 10.78 5.14
N TYR A 160 -11.22 11.21 3.88
CA TYR A 160 -12.18 10.84 2.84
C TYR A 160 -12.31 9.31 2.68
N ALA A 161 -11.26 8.54 3.02
CA ALA A 161 -11.30 7.08 2.97
C ALA A 161 -12.06 6.45 4.15
N LEU A 162 -12.35 7.23 5.19
CA LEU A 162 -13.03 6.83 6.43
C LEU A 162 -14.53 7.14 6.36
N ALA A 163 -15.19 6.73 5.28
CA ALA A 163 -16.62 6.98 5.05
C ALA A 163 -17.39 5.66 4.90
N THR A 164 -18.72 5.77 4.78
CA THR A 164 -19.65 4.64 4.60
C THR A 164 -19.82 4.20 3.14
N GLY A 165 -19.31 5.00 2.20
CA GLY A 165 -19.39 4.72 0.77
C GLY A 165 -18.58 3.50 0.32
N GLU A 166 -18.78 3.07 -0.93
CA GLU A 166 -18.06 1.94 -1.51
C GLU A 166 -16.53 2.12 -1.40
N LYS A 167 -15.82 1.02 -1.12
CA LYS A 167 -14.35 1.00 -0.94
C LYS A 167 -13.84 1.93 0.18
N CYS A 168 -14.71 2.37 1.09
CA CYS A 168 -14.30 3.13 2.27
C CYS A 168 -14.26 2.22 3.50
N TRP A 169 -13.49 2.63 4.51
CA TRP A 169 -13.20 1.83 5.70
C TRP A 169 -14.38 1.65 6.65
N PHE A 170 -15.47 2.42 6.49
CA PHE A 170 -16.73 2.22 7.21
C PHE A 170 -17.87 1.77 6.29
N SER A 171 -17.54 1.29 5.10
CA SER A 171 -18.50 0.58 4.26
C SER A 171 -19.01 -0.69 4.96
N ALA A 172 -20.20 -1.16 4.59
CA ALA A 172 -20.77 -2.37 5.16
C ALA A 172 -19.82 -3.58 4.99
N GLU A 173 -19.16 -3.68 3.83
CA GLU A 173 -18.16 -4.71 3.54
C GLU A 173 -16.94 -4.61 4.47
N ALA A 174 -16.41 -3.40 4.69
CA ALA A 174 -15.27 -3.18 5.57
C ALA A 174 -15.56 -3.53 7.02
N LEU A 175 -16.72 -3.10 7.51
CA LEU A 175 -17.17 -3.36 8.87
C LEU A 175 -17.41 -4.85 9.09
N ASP A 176 -18.04 -5.55 8.14
CA ASP A 176 -18.26 -7.00 8.19
C ASP A 176 -16.93 -7.77 8.18
N ALA A 177 -16.00 -7.43 7.28
CA ALA A 177 -14.68 -8.07 7.22
C ALA A 177 -13.89 -7.89 8.52
N MET A 178 -13.91 -6.68 9.11
CA MET A 178 -13.28 -6.43 10.41
C MET A 178 -13.97 -7.19 11.54
N ALA A 179 -15.31 -7.27 11.52
CA ALA A 179 -16.06 -7.95 12.56
C ALA A 179 -15.84 -9.47 12.53
N GLN A 180 -15.86 -10.08 11.34
CA GLN A 180 -15.58 -11.51 11.17
C GLN A 180 -14.17 -11.89 11.65
N ARG A 181 -13.17 -11.04 11.38
CA ARG A 181 -11.79 -11.29 11.82
C ARG A 181 -11.64 -11.27 13.34
N LEU A 182 -12.42 -10.44 14.03
CA LEU A 182 -12.25 -10.17 15.47
C LEU A 182 -13.31 -10.89 16.32
N GLY A 183 -14.37 -11.42 15.70
CA GLY A 183 -15.50 -12.04 16.38
C GLY A 183 -16.40 -11.07 17.14
N ALA A 184 -16.28 -9.76 16.86
CA ALA A 184 -17.00 -8.69 17.56
C ALA A 184 -17.22 -7.50 16.62
N SER A 185 -18.21 -6.66 16.89
CA SER A 185 -18.47 -5.49 16.06
C SER A 185 -17.28 -4.51 16.07
N PHE A 186 -17.18 -3.66 15.04
CA PHE A 186 -16.16 -2.61 14.99
C PHE A 186 -16.17 -1.74 16.25
N TYR A 187 -17.37 -1.32 16.68
CA TYR A 187 -17.53 -0.42 17.81
C TYR A 187 -17.17 -1.07 19.16
N ASP A 188 -17.44 -2.36 19.32
CA ASP A 188 -17.07 -3.13 20.52
C ASP A 188 -15.57 -3.42 20.57
N THR A 189 -14.92 -3.46 19.41
CA THR A 189 -13.50 -3.82 19.33
C THR A 189 -12.58 -2.61 19.47
N TRP A 190 -12.94 -1.47 18.88
CA TRP A 190 -12.05 -0.32 18.76
C TRP A 190 -12.53 0.88 19.60
N VAL A 191 -11.57 1.65 20.10
CA VAL A 191 -11.86 2.92 20.79
C VAL A 191 -12.30 3.95 19.76
N CYS A 192 -13.61 4.22 19.73
CA CYS A 192 -14.21 5.28 18.93
C CYS A 192 -14.52 6.49 19.82
N ARG A 193 -14.17 7.71 19.37
CA ARG A 193 -14.43 8.97 20.10
C ARG A 193 -15.79 9.58 19.73
N ASN A 194 -16.42 9.05 18.70
CA ASN A 194 -17.76 9.39 18.25
C ASN A 194 -18.45 8.10 17.77
N ASP A 195 -19.77 8.03 17.90
CA ASP A 195 -20.61 6.94 17.40
C ASP A 195 -21.17 7.20 16.00
N ASP A 196 -21.02 8.43 15.49
CA ASP A 196 -21.46 8.86 14.16
C ASP A 196 -20.40 8.54 13.08
N PRO A 197 -20.71 7.67 12.09
CA PRO A 197 -19.82 7.37 10.97
C PRO A 197 -19.56 8.58 10.07
N GLU A 198 -20.49 9.54 9.97
CA GLU A 198 -20.31 10.78 9.19
C GLU A 198 -19.29 11.71 9.84
N LYS A 199 -19.02 11.53 11.14
CA LYS A 199 -17.92 12.16 11.86
C LYS A 199 -16.69 11.27 11.94
N HIS A 200 -16.61 10.27 11.06
CA HIS A 200 -15.54 9.29 10.99
C HIS A 200 -15.31 8.55 12.31
N TYR A 201 -16.35 8.30 13.12
CA TYR A 201 -16.23 7.75 14.48
C TYR A 201 -15.26 8.51 15.41
N GLY A 202 -15.00 9.78 15.09
CA GLY A 202 -14.07 10.65 15.80
C GLY A 202 -12.60 10.45 15.44
N PHE A 203 -12.26 9.69 14.38
CA PHE A 203 -10.91 9.60 13.84
C PHE A 203 -10.51 10.90 13.12
N THR A 204 -9.31 11.41 13.43
CA THR A 204 -8.83 12.72 12.94
C THR A 204 -8.08 12.63 11.63
N SER A 205 -7.63 11.44 11.25
CA SER A 205 -6.88 11.16 10.02
C SER A 205 -6.93 9.67 9.69
N TRP A 206 -6.50 9.29 8.48
CA TRP A 206 -6.36 7.90 8.10
C TRP A 206 -5.36 7.18 9.00
N ASP A 207 -4.24 7.82 9.35
CA ASP A 207 -3.23 7.23 10.23
C ASP A 207 -3.74 6.97 11.66
N ASP A 208 -4.53 7.90 12.22
CA ASP A 208 -5.18 7.70 13.53
C ASP A 208 -6.23 6.57 13.51
N PHE A 209 -6.89 6.35 12.37
CA PHE A 209 -7.70 5.15 12.15
C PHE A 209 -6.85 3.89 11.97
N PHE A 210 -5.75 3.96 11.21
CA PHE A 210 -4.92 2.79 10.90
C PHE A 210 -4.20 2.27 12.15
N THR A 211 -3.77 3.18 13.02
CA THR A 211 -3.13 2.91 14.32
C THR A 211 -4.12 2.88 15.49
N ARG A 212 -5.42 2.77 15.19
CA ARG A 212 -6.51 2.77 16.19
C ARG A 212 -6.26 1.77 17.31
N ARG A 213 -6.68 2.14 18.52
CA ARG A 213 -6.50 1.33 19.71
C ARG A 213 -7.66 0.37 19.91
N PHE A 214 -7.33 -0.86 20.29
CA PHE A 214 -8.31 -1.78 20.84
C PHE A 214 -8.93 -1.22 22.12
N ARG A 215 -10.20 -1.55 22.37
CA ARG A 215 -10.77 -1.37 23.71
C ARG A 215 -10.03 -2.26 24.72
N PRO A 216 -9.99 -1.86 26.01
CA PRO A 216 -9.43 -2.70 27.06
C PRO A 216 -10.03 -4.10 27.04
N GLY A 217 -9.18 -5.13 27.15
CA GLY A 217 -9.62 -6.53 27.24
C GLY A 217 -9.78 -7.27 25.90
N MET A 218 -9.64 -6.62 24.74
CA MET A 218 -9.80 -7.30 23.44
C MET A 218 -8.67 -8.29 23.10
N ARG A 219 -7.46 -8.06 23.63
CA ARG A 219 -6.27 -8.90 23.39
C ARG A 219 -5.51 -9.13 24.71
N PRO A 220 -6.05 -9.95 25.63
CA PRO A 220 -5.38 -10.24 26.88
C PRO A 220 -4.13 -11.07 26.64
N VAL A 221 -3.04 -10.73 27.34
CA VAL A 221 -1.81 -11.53 27.34
C VAL A 221 -1.97 -12.62 28.41
N ILE A 222 -1.82 -13.88 27.99
CA ILE A 222 -1.87 -15.03 28.90
C ILE A 222 -0.55 -15.07 29.68
N GLU A 223 -0.63 -15.16 31.01
CA GLU A 223 0.53 -15.30 31.92
C GLU A 223 1.71 -14.36 31.59
N PRO A 224 1.51 -13.03 31.63
CA PRO A 224 2.50 -12.05 31.15
C PRO A 224 3.84 -12.09 31.90
N GLY A 225 3.89 -12.72 33.09
CA GLY A 225 5.11 -12.88 33.88
C GLY A 225 5.81 -14.22 33.74
N ASN A 226 5.31 -15.15 32.90
CA ASN A 226 5.91 -16.47 32.75
C ASN A 226 7.02 -16.45 31.69
N PRO A 227 8.31 -16.57 32.08
CA PRO A 227 9.43 -16.48 31.13
C PRO A 227 9.51 -17.68 30.17
N ASN A 228 8.71 -18.74 30.40
CA ASN A 228 8.66 -19.92 29.54
C ASN A 228 7.62 -19.81 28.42
N LEU A 229 6.87 -18.70 28.36
CA LEU A 229 5.83 -18.49 27.35
C LEU A 229 6.23 -17.35 26.41
N VAL A 230 6.18 -17.64 25.10
CA VAL A 230 6.31 -16.64 24.04
C VAL A 230 4.94 -16.43 23.42
N THR A 231 4.38 -15.23 23.55
CA THR A 231 3.08 -14.88 22.96
C THR A 231 3.27 -14.26 21.58
N ALA A 232 2.23 -14.33 20.75
CA ALA A 232 2.22 -13.65 19.45
C ALA A 232 2.42 -12.14 19.63
N ALA A 233 3.29 -11.54 18.82
CA ALA A 233 3.60 -10.10 18.88
C ALA A 233 2.52 -9.23 18.21
N CYS A 234 1.77 -9.80 17.26
CA CYS A 234 0.74 -9.10 16.52
C CYS A 234 -0.32 -10.06 15.98
N GLU A 235 -1.37 -9.50 15.38
CA GLU A 235 -2.39 -10.26 14.68
C GLU A 235 -1.87 -10.77 13.34
N ALA A 236 -1.25 -11.95 13.36
CA ALA A 236 -0.66 -12.60 12.20
C ALA A 236 -1.19 -14.01 11.98
N THR A 237 -0.96 -14.53 10.78
CA THR A 237 -1.13 -15.95 10.47
C THR A 237 0.25 -16.60 10.42
N VAL A 238 0.41 -17.73 11.10
CA VAL A 238 1.65 -18.51 11.05
C VAL A 238 1.85 -19.04 9.63
N HIS A 239 2.96 -18.67 9.00
CA HIS A 239 3.30 -19.17 7.67
C HIS A 239 3.94 -20.55 7.72
N ALA A 240 4.98 -20.71 8.54
CA ALA A 240 5.69 -21.97 8.73
C ALA A 240 6.29 -22.06 10.15
N ILE A 241 6.46 -23.28 10.64
CA ILE A 241 7.16 -23.58 11.90
C ILE A 241 8.25 -24.59 11.57
N HIS A 242 9.50 -24.21 11.86
CA HIS A 242 10.67 -25.06 11.64
C HIS A 242 11.32 -25.38 12.98
N PRO A 243 11.29 -26.65 13.44
CA PRO A 243 12.02 -27.05 14.64
C PRO A 243 13.52 -27.17 14.34
N ASN A 244 14.36 -26.94 15.36
CA ASN A 244 15.82 -27.16 15.30
C ASN A 244 16.56 -26.36 14.22
N VAL A 245 16.06 -25.15 13.90
CA VAL A 245 16.76 -24.23 12.99
C VAL A 245 18.16 -23.92 13.51
N ARG A 246 19.14 -23.98 12.63
CA ARG A 246 20.54 -23.62 12.89
C ARG A 246 20.78 -22.18 12.47
N ALA A 247 21.87 -21.60 12.95
CA ALA A 247 22.23 -20.21 12.66
C ALA A 247 22.42 -19.88 11.15
N LEU A 248 22.58 -20.89 10.30
CA LEU A 248 22.83 -20.73 8.85
C LEU A 248 21.78 -21.44 7.98
N ASP A 249 20.66 -21.88 8.55
CA ASP A 249 19.58 -22.44 7.73
C ASP A 249 18.91 -21.30 6.94
N THR A 250 18.84 -21.45 5.62
CA THR A 250 18.22 -20.51 4.66
C THR A 250 16.93 -21.05 4.10
#